data_AF-A0A9E2MKH9-F1
#
_entry.id   AF-A0A9E2MKH9-F1
#
_cell.length_a   1.000
_cell.length_b   1.000
_cell.length_c   1.000
_cell.angle_alpha   90.00
_cell.angle_beta   90.00
_cell.angle_gamma   90.00
#
_symmetry.space_group_name_H-M   'P 1'
#
loop_
_entity.id
_entity.type
_entity.pdbx_description
1 polymer ?
#
loop_
_entity_poly.entity_id
_entity_poly.type
_entity_poly.pdbx_seq_one_letter_code
_entity_poly.pdbx_strand_id
1 'polypeptide(L)' 'MVAAPKESQRTRCEVWTRVMGYHRPVTFYNKGKKSEFCSRTFFQECSESNESFSEQYTA' A
#
# COMPACT_ATOMS: atom_id res chain seq x y z
N MET A 1 -5.61 24.19 -15.37
CA MET A 1 -5.56 23.54 -14.05
C MET A 1 -6.98 23.43 -13.53
N VAL A 2 -7.53 22.21 -13.37
CA VAL A 2 -8.92 22.02 -12.91
C VAL A 2 -8.93 22.05 -11.38
N ALA A 3 -9.80 22.88 -10.80
CA ALA A 3 -9.97 22.96 -9.35
C ALA A 3 -10.56 21.65 -8.81
N ALA A 4 -10.01 21.13 -7.71
CA ALA A 4 -10.53 19.94 -7.06
C ALA A 4 -11.96 20.19 -6.53
N PRO A 5 -12.88 19.20 -6.65
CA PRO A 5 -14.25 19.34 -6.15
C PRO A 5 -14.29 19.53 -4.63
N LYS A 6 -15.28 20.31 -4.17
CA LYS A 6 -15.58 20.54 -2.75
C LYS A 6 -15.91 19.21 -2.07
N GLU A 7 -15.59 19.05 -0.79
CA GLU A 7 -15.75 17.77 -0.07
C GLU A 7 -17.20 17.23 -0.12
N SER A 8 -18.20 18.11 -0.06
CA SER A 8 -19.63 17.75 -0.15
C SER A 8 -20.07 17.19 -1.51
N GLN A 9 -19.24 17.33 -2.54
CA GLN A 9 -19.51 16.85 -3.91
C GLN A 9 -18.78 15.54 -4.22
N ARG A 10 -17.99 15.00 -3.28
CA ARG A 10 -17.22 13.78 -3.48
C ARG A 10 -18.04 12.54 -3.13
N THR A 11 -17.89 11.49 -3.93
CA THR A 11 -18.40 10.15 -3.61
C THR A 11 -17.35 9.40 -2.80
N ARG A 12 -17.78 8.74 -1.71
CA ARG A 12 -16.88 7.92 -0.89
C ARG A 12 -16.42 6.69 -1.66
N CYS A 13 -15.11 6.52 -1.80
CA CYS A 13 -14.53 5.30 -2.35
C CYS A 13 -14.51 4.19 -1.27
N GLU A 14 -14.88 2.98 -1.67
CA GLU A 14 -14.67 1.80 -0.85
C GLU A 14 -13.27 1.24 -1.09
N VAL A 15 -12.52 1.03 -0.01
CA VAL A 15 -11.19 0.42 -0.08
C VAL A 15 -11.30 -1.06 0.22
N TRP A 16 -10.79 -1.88 -0.69
CA TRP A 16 -10.80 -3.33 -0.59
C TRP A 16 -9.37 -3.85 -0.47
N THR A 17 -9.19 -4.94 0.27
CA THR A 17 -7.88 -5.54 0.50
C THR A 17 -7.97 -7.05 0.62
N ARG A 18 -6.89 -7.74 0.28
CA ARG A 18 -6.82 -9.20 0.32
C ARG A 18 -6.43 -9.68 1.72
N VAL A 19 -7.35 -10.38 2.38
CA VAL A 19 -7.16 -11.00 3.70
C VAL A 19 -7.22 -12.51 3.55
N MET A 20 -6.22 -13.23 4.07
CA MET A 20 -6.22 -14.72 4.15
C MET A 20 -6.68 -15.44 2.86
N GLY A 21 -6.51 -14.84 1.68
CA GLY A 21 -6.87 -15.44 0.39
C GLY A 21 -7.98 -14.74 -0.41
N TYR A 22 -8.87 -13.94 0.22
CA TYR A 22 -10.02 -13.31 -0.45
C TYR A 22 -10.08 -11.79 -0.25
N HIS A 23 -10.83 -11.08 -1.10
CA HIS A 23 -11.02 -9.64 -0.99
C HIS A 23 -12.11 -9.29 0.01
N ARG A 24 -11.81 -8.38 0.93
CA ARG A 24 -12.74 -7.88 1.95
C ARG A 24 -12.67 -6.36 2.03
N PRO A 25 -13.80 -5.65 2.21
CA PRO A 25 -13.80 -4.22 2.47
C PRO A 25 -13.05 -3.89 3.76
N VAL A 26 -12.23 -2.85 3.73
CA VAL A 26 -11.52 -2.34 4.92
C VAL A 26 -12.51 -1.79 5.95
N THR A 27 -13.67 -1.30 5.51
CA THR A 27 -14.76 -0.82 6.39
C THR A 27 -15.24 -1.88 7.37
N PHE A 28 -15.11 -3.17 7.04
CA PHE A 28 -15.57 -4.28 7.88
C PHE A 28 -14.51 -4.73 8.90
N TYR A 29 -13.36 -4.07 9.00
CA TYR A 29 -12.30 -4.44 9.93
C TYR A 29 -12.73 -4.18 11.38
N ASN A 30 -12.75 -5.23 12.19
CA ASN A 30 -12.90 -5.11 13.64
C ASN A 30 -11.58 -4.64 14.30
N LYS A 31 -11.61 -4.33 15.60
CA LYS A 31 -10.43 -3.83 16.33
C LYS A 31 -9.23 -4.79 16.24
N GLY A 32 -9.46 -6.10 16.35
CA GLY A 32 -8.41 -7.12 16.24
C GLY A 32 -7.75 -7.15 14.86
N LYS A 33 -8.54 -7.10 13.78
CA LYS A 33 -8.02 -7.10 12.41
C LYS A 33 -7.22 -5.85 12.08
N LYS A 34 -7.62 -4.68 12.63
CA LYS A 34 -6.83 -3.45 12.52
C LYS A 34 -5.48 -3.57 13.21
N SER A 35 -5.45 -4.14 14.42
CA SER A 35 -4.21 -4.38 15.17
C SER A 35 -3.29 -5.33 14.41
N GLU A 36 -3.82 -6.47 13.93
CA GLU A 36 -3.05 -7.44 13.16
C GLU A 36 -2.53 -6.84 11.85
N PHE A 37 -3.34 -6.04 11.14
CA PHE A 37 -2.90 -5.37 9.92
C PHE A 37 -1.77 -4.37 10.18
N CYS A 38 -1.83 -3.63 11.28
CA CYS A 38 -0.79 -2.66 11.66
C CYS A 38 0.55 -3.33 12.03
N SER A 39 0.52 -4.57 12.52
CA SER A 39 1.72 -5.36 12.82
C SER A 39 2.35 -6.04 11.60
N ARG A 40 1.78 -5.88 10.39
CA ARG A 40 2.35 -6.49 9.18
C ARG A 40 3.58 -5.74 8.72
N THR A 41 4.67 -6.45 8.50
CA THR A 41 5.85 -5.93 7.79
C THR A 41 5.63 -6.05 6.29
N PHE A 42 5.64 -4.93 5.58
CA PHE A 42 5.59 -4.93 4.12
C PHE A 42 6.98 -5.17 3.56
N PHE A 43 7.03 -5.86 2.43
CA PHE A 43 8.25 -5.86 1.64
C PHE A 43 8.54 -4.42 1.20
N GLN A 44 9.77 -3.99 1.49
CA GLN A 44 10.31 -2.74 0.99
C GLN A 44 11.44 -3.15 0.04
N GLU A 45 11.36 -2.74 -1.21
CA GLU A 45 12.48 -2.89 -2.13
C GLU A 45 13.67 -2.16 -1.51
N CYS A 46 14.78 -2.87 -1.29
CA CYS A 46 16.04 -2.21 -1.02
C CYS A 46 16.39 -1.41 -2.28
N SER A 47 16.45 -0.09 -2.16
CA SER A 47 17.25 0.73 -3.08
C SER A 47 18.73 0.47 -2.76
N GLU A 48 19.18 -0.78 -2.87
CA GLU A 48 20.59 -1.05 -3.00
C GLU A 48 20.95 -0.46 -4.36
N SER A 49 21.73 0.63 -4.34
CA SER A 49 22.36 1.08 -5.55
C SER A 49 23.20 -0.10 -6.04
N ASN A 50 22.88 -0.62 -7.23
CA ASN A 50 23.67 -1.63 -7.91
C ASN A 50 25.07 -1.08 -8.30
N GLU A 51 25.62 -0.10 -7.59
CA GLU A 51 26.91 0.51 -7.85
C GLU A 51 28.00 -0.57 -7.77
N SER A 52 28.05 -1.32 -6.66
CA SER A 52 29.00 -2.41 -6.45
C SER A 52 28.82 -3.58 -7.44
N PHE A 53 27.59 -3.87 -7.85
CA PHE A 53 27.30 -4.89 -8.87
C PHE A 53 27.73 -4.41 -10.26
N SER A 54 27.43 -3.16 -10.63
CA SER A 54 27.78 -2.59 -11.94
C SER A 54 29.29 -2.42 -12.13
N GLU A 55 30.04 -2.05 -11.08
CA GLU A 55 31.50 -1.94 -11.13
C GLU A 55 32.18 -3.28 -11.44
N GLN A 56 31.62 -4.40 -10.98
CA GLN A 56 32.17 -5.73 -11.22
C GLN A 56 31.93 -6.25 -12.66
N TYR A 57 30.98 -5.67 -13.40
CA TYR A 57 30.59 -6.14 -14.74
C TYR A 57 30.72 -5.07 -15.85
N THR A 58 31.22 -3.88 -15.53
CA THR A 58 31.59 -2.90 -16.56
C THR A 58 32.99 -3.27 -17.07
N ALA A 59 33.04 -3.78 -18.30
CA ALA A 59 34.28 -4.09 -19.01
C ALA A 59 34.98 -2.82 -19.53
#